data_AF-A0A9X2X7X0-F1
#
_entry.id   AF-A0A9X2X7X0-F1
#
_cell.length_a   1.000
_cell.length_b   1.000
_cell.length_c   1.000
_cell.angle_alpha   90.00
_cell.angle_beta   90.00
_cell.angle_gamma   90.00
#
_symmetry.space_group_name_H-M   'P 1'
#
loop_
_entity.id
_entity.type
_entity.pdbx_description
1 polymer ?
#
loop_
_entity_poly.entity_id
_entity_poly.type
_entity_poly.pdbx_seq_one_letter_code
_entity_poly.pdbx_strand_id
1 'polypeptide(L)' 'MLDDTTFIVPDTSNEVTADPPAEDAVRAWAARNYERCHPGDSFVDLVRRTRFSKEDRRLMEDWLAAARRRLGRGG' A
#
# COMPACT_ATOMS: atom_id res chain seq x y z
N MET A 1 -12.29 -26.92 -40.82
CA MET A 1 -11.20 -26.19 -40.17
C MET A 1 -11.55 -24.72 -40.28
N LEU A 2 -12.18 -24.17 -39.25
CA LEU A 2 -12.16 -22.74 -39.02
C LEU A 2 -11.16 -22.56 -37.90
N ASP A 3 -10.02 -21.94 -38.19
CA ASP A 3 -9.17 -21.34 -37.19
C ASP A 3 -9.98 -20.24 -36.51
N ASP A 4 -10.44 -20.56 -35.30
CA ASP A 4 -11.03 -19.62 -34.35
C ASP A 4 -9.93 -18.66 -33.91
N THR A 5 -9.61 -17.71 -34.79
CA THR A 5 -8.80 -16.55 -34.44
C THR A 5 -9.69 -15.67 -33.57
N THR A 6 -9.76 -16.05 -32.29
CA THR A 6 -10.09 -15.13 -31.20
C THR A 6 -9.06 -14.00 -31.27
N PHE A 7 -9.49 -12.91 -31.88
CA PHE A 7 -8.79 -11.64 -31.88
C PHE A 7 -8.93 -11.12 -30.45
N ILE A 8 -8.00 -11.49 -29.57
CA ILE A 8 -7.85 -10.86 -28.26
C ILE A 8 -7.52 -9.40 -28.56
N VAL A 9 -8.53 -8.54 -28.53
CA VAL A 9 -8.31 -7.12 -28.30
C VAL A 9 -7.83 -7.01 -26.85
N PRO A 10 -6.61 -6.54 -26.56
CA PRO A 10 -6.35 -5.99 -25.25
C PRO A 10 -7.10 -4.66 -25.16
N ASP A 11 -8.42 -4.74 -24.92
CA ASP A 11 -9.11 -3.62 -24.30
C ASP A 11 -8.75 -3.65 -22.82
N THR A 12 -7.67 -2.95 -22.50
CA THR A 12 -7.61 -2.17 -21.27
C THR A 12 -6.97 -0.86 -21.66
N SER A 13 -7.83 -0.01 -22.21
CA SER A 13 -7.74 1.44 -22.13
C SER A 13 -6.81 1.90 -21.00
N ASN A 14 -5.61 2.34 -21.37
CA ASN A 14 -4.89 3.45 -20.77
C ASN A 14 -5.31 3.82 -19.33
N GLU A 15 -4.93 3.02 -18.34
CA GLU A 15 -4.72 3.52 -16.99
C GLU A 15 -3.23 3.81 -16.86
N VAL A 16 -2.87 5.09 -16.98
CA VAL A 16 -1.58 5.58 -16.48
C VAL A 16 -1.64 5.51 -14.96
N THR A 17 -1.61 4.29 -14.41
CA THR A 17 -1.36 4.11 -12.99
C THR A 17 0.15 3.97 -12.90
N ALA A 18 0.81 5.01 -12.37
CA ALA A 18 2.16 4.84 -11.85
C ALA A 18 2.18 3.52 -11.05
N ASP A 19 3.17 2.66 -11.32
CA ASP A 19 3.34 1.38 -10.62
C ASP A 19 3.01 1.61 -9.13
N PRO A 20 2.01 0.90 -8.57
CA PRO A 20 1.63 1.13 -7.19
C PRO A 20 2.89 0.98 -6.37
N PRO A 21 3.23 1.97 -5.52
CA PRO A 21 4.50 1.98 -4.84
C PRO A 21 4.67 0.64 -4.13
N ALA A 22 5.82 -0.02 -4.34
CA ALA A 22 6.10 -1.32 -3.76
C ALA A 22 5.65 -1.37 -2.30
N GLU A 23 4.88 -2.38 -1.92
CA GLU A 23 4.26 -2.46 -0.58
C GLU A 23 5.32 -2.39 0.54
N ASP A 24 6.55 -2.85 0.28
CA ASP A 24 7.69 -2.67 1.17
C ASP A 24 8.08 -1.20 1.37
N ALA A 25 8.06 -0.38 0.32
CA ALA A 25 8.33 1.07 0.41
C ALA A 25 7.23 1.79 1.20
N VAL A 26 5.96 1.40 1.00
CA VAL A 26 4.81 1.90 1.75
C VAL A 26 4.98 1.60 3.25
N ARG A 27 5.31 0.34 3.59
CA ARG A 27 5.55 -0.08 4.97
C ARG A 27 6.78 0.59 5.59
N ALA A 28 7.88 0.72 4.85
CA ALA A 28 9.09 1.38 5.32
C ALA A 28 8.85 2.86 5.63
N TRP A 29 8.10 3.56 4.76
CA TRP A 29 7.73 4.94 5.01
C TRP A 29 6.81 5.06 6.24
N ALA A 30 5.79 4.20 6.34
CA ALA A 30 4.88 4.19 7.48
C ALA A 30 5.62 3.94 8.80
N ALA A 31 6.48 2.91 8.84
CA ALA A 31 7.26 2.56 10.03
C ALA A 31 8.16 3.70 10.50
N ARG A 32 8.94 4.29 9.57
CA ARG A 32 9.84 5.40 9.89
C ARG A 32 9.11 6.62 10.44
N ASN A 33 7.92 6.94 9.92
CA ASN A 33 7.16 8.08 10.42
C ASN A 33 6.44 7.77 11.73
N TYR A 34 5.94 6.55 11.90
CA TYR A 34 5.34 6.10 13.16
C TYR A 34 6.33 6.18 14.32
N GLU A 35 7.53 5.61 14.14
CA GLU A 35 8.60 5.59 15.16
C GLU A 35 9.10 6.99 15.51
N ARG A 36 9.09 7.92 14.55
CA ARG A 36 9.40 9.34 14.83
C ARG A 36 8.37 10.02 15.71
N CYS A 37 7.10 9.64 15.57
CA CYS A 37 6.00 10.18 16.39
C CYS A 37 5.87 9.47 17.75
N HIS A 38 6.34 8.22 17.85
CA HIS A 38 6.24 7.41 19.06
C HIS A 38 7.63 6.92 19.51
N PRO A 39 8.44 7.79 20.15
CA PRO A 39 9.73 7.39 20.70
C PRO A 39 9.52 6.42 21.87
N GLY A 40 9.48 5.13 21.57
CA GLY A 40 9.18 4.06 22.53
C GLY A 40 8.20 3.01 22.03
N ASP A 41 7.51 3.25 20.92
CA ASP A 41 6.64 2.27 20.26
C ASP A 41 7.13 2.03 18.84
N SER A 42 7.26 0.75 18.47
CA SER A 42 7.72 0.36 17.15
C SER A 42 6.55 0.03 16.25
N PHE A 43 6.68 0.27 14.95
CA PHE A 43 5.61 -0.08 14.01
C PHE A 43 5.31 -1.58 14.02
N VAL A 44 6.31 -2.42 14.35
CA VAL A 44 6.13 -3.87 14.55
C VAL A 44 5.20 -4.16 15.74
N ASP A 45 5.29 -3.42 16.84
CA ASP A 45 4.41 -3.56 18.00
C ASP A 45 2.99 -3.08 17.69
N LEU A 46 2.85 -1.97 16.95
CA LEU A 46 1.55 -1.55 16.40
C LEU A 46 0.91 -2.68 15.58
N VAL A 47 1.66 -3.29 14.64
CA VAL A 47 1.18 -4.41 13.82
C VAL A 47 0.71 -5.58 14.68
N ARG A 48 1.45 -5.93 15.75
CA ARG A 48 1.05 -6.98 16.70
C ARG A 48 -0.26 -6.64 17.42
N ARG A 49 -0.44 -5.37 17.80
CA ARG A 49 -1.63 -4.86 18.50
C ARG A 49 -2.89 -4.81 17.62
N THR A 50 -2.74 -4.66 16.30
CA THR A 50 -3.90 -4.66 15.36
C THR A 50 -4.75 -5.95 15.40
N ARG A 51 -4.19 -7.05 15.92
CA ARG A 51 -4.90 -8.31 16.16
C ARG A 51 -5.91 -8.22 17.30
N PHE A 52 -5.59 -7.42 18.32
CA PHE A 52 -6.36 -7.33 19.56
C PHE A 52 -7.26 -6.10 19.59
N SER A 53 -6.88 -5.04 18.88
CA SER A 53 -7.57 -3.74 18.91
C SER A 53 -7.96 -3.31 17.50
N LYS A 54 -9.26 -2.99 17.34
CA LYS A 54 -9.79 -2.39 16.11
C LYS A 54 -9.25 -0.97 15.90
N GLU A 55 -8.89 -0.29 16.98
CA GLU A 55 -8.35 1.06 16.94
C GLU A 55 -6.93 1.05 16.38
N ASP A 56 -6.07 0.17 16.90
CA ASP A 56 -4.71 -0.04 16.38
C ASP A 56 -4.73 -0.50 14.91
N ARG A 57 -5.70 -1.33 14.53
CA ARG A 57 -5.87 -1.75 13.13
C ARG A 57 -6.15 -0.57 12.21
N ARG A 58 -7.11 0.27 12.56
CA ARG A 58 -7.42 1.48 11.78
C ARG A 58 -6.24 2.44 11.75
N LEU A 59 -5.50 2.56 12.84
CA LEU A 59 -4.30 3.38 12.91
C LEU A 59 -3.24 2.87 11.91
N MET A 60 -2.97 1.56 11.88
CA MET A 60 -2.06 0.95 10.91
C MET A 60 -2.53 1.20 9.46
N GLU A 61 -3.81 1.01 9.17
CA GLU A 61 -4.37 1.24 7.84
C GLU A 61 -4.23 2.70 7.40
N ASP A 62 -4.45 3.66 8.31
CA ASP A 62 -4.31 5.09 8.00
C ASP A 62 -2.86 5.47 7.68
N TRP A 63 -1.89 4.92 8.42
CA TRP A 63 -0.47 5.10 8.13
C TRP A 63 -0.08 4.56 6.75
N LEU A 64 -0.57 3.38 6.38
CA LEU A 64 -0.32 2.81 5.05
C LEU A 64 -0.99 3.64 3.95
N ALA A 65 -2.21 4.14 4.18
CA ALA A 65 -2.89 5.02 3.24
C ALA A 65 -2.14 6.35 3.05
N ALA A 66 -1.63 6.95 4.14
CA ALA A 66 -0.79 8.15 4.07
C ALA A 66 0.51 7.89 3.31
N ALA A 67 1.16 6.75 3.54
CA ALA A 67 2.35 6.32 2.82
C ALA A 67 2.09 6.17 1.32
N ARG A 68 1.00 5.48 0.92
CA ARG A 68 0.59 5.34 -0.49
C ARG A 68 0.33 6.69 -1.14
N ARG A 69 -0.39 7.59 -0.46
CA ARG A 69 -0.63 8.96 -0.94
C ARG A 69 0.66 9.76 -1.11
N ARG A 70 1.66 9.53 -0.24
CA ARG A 70 2.94 10.24 -0.28
C ARG A 70 3.86 9.71 -1.38
N LEU A 71 3.93 8.40 -1.53
CA LEU A 71 4.79 7.73 -2.52
C LEU A 71 4.19 7.81 -3.92
N GLY A 72 2.87 7.74 -4.07
CA GLY A 72 2.17 7.89 -5.35
C GLY A 72 2.13 9.32 -5.90
N ARG A 73 2.46 10.34 -5.08
CA ARG A 73 2.62 11.74 -5.53
C ARG A 73 4.04 12.09 -6.02
N GLY A 74 4.97 11.13 -6.00
CA GLY A 74 6.39 11.35 -6.29
C GLY A 74 6.92 10.62 -7.52
N GLY A 75 6.06 10.14 -8.41
CA GLY A 75 6.42 9.57 -9.72
C GLY A 75 6.51 10.62 -10.81
#